data_AF-A0A0F3ITS3-F1
#
_entry.id   AF-A0A0F3ITS3-F1
#
_cell.length_a   1.000
_cell.length_b   1.000
_cell.length_c   1.000
_cell.angle_alpha   90.00
_cell.angle_beta   90.00
_cell.angle_gamma   90.00
#
_symmetry.space_group_name_H-M   'P 1'
#
loop_
_entity.id
_entity.type
_entity.pdbx_description
1 polymer ?
#
loop_
_entity_poly.entity_id
_entity_poly.type
_entity_poly.pdbx_seq_one_letter_code
_entity_poly.pdbx_strand_id
1 'polypeptide(L)' 'MDVLVYLIPVSLLLGGGALAAFLWSLRSGQYEDMDGAANRILFDDDSPLPDRAPPKRDDT' A
#
# COMPACT_ATOMS: atom_id res chain seq x y z
N MET A 1 26.63 4.56 -33.90
CA MET A 1 25.22 4.10 -33.84
C MET A 1 25.04 2.85 -32.97
N ASP A 2 26.11 2.19 -32.52
CA ASP A 2 26.01 0.88 -31.83
C ASP A 2 25.35 0.93 -30.45
N VAL A 3 25.47 2.05 -29.73
CA VAL A 3 24.90 2.15 -28.37
C VAL A 3 23.37 2.14 -28.38
N LEU A 4 22.75 2.71 -29.43
CA LEU A 4 21.29 2.76 -29.55
C LEU A 4 20.70 1.36 -29.72
N VAL A 5 21.42 0.44 -30.38
CA VAL A 5 21.01 -0.96 -30.55
C VAL A 5 20.85 -1.66 -29.20
N TYR A 6 21.62 -1.27 -28.18
CA TYR A 6 21.49 -1.79 -26.82
C TYR A 6 20.51 -0.97 -25.98
N LEU A 7 20.53 0.36 -26.08
CA LEU A 7 19.68 1.22 -25.26
C LEU A 7 18.19 1.08 -25.58
N ILE A 8 17.82 0.89 -26.85
CA ILE A 8 16.41 0.72 -27.24
C ILE A 8 15.78 -0.51 -26.55
N PRO A 9 16.32 -1.74 -26.70
CA PRO A 9 15.74 -2.91 -26.05
C PRO A 9 15.82 -2.83 -24.52
N VAL A 10 16.91 -2.29 -23.95
CA VAL A 10 17.01 -2.09 -22.50
C VAL A 10 15.91 -1.14 -22.01
N SER A 11 15.67 -0.04 -22.71
CA SER A 11 14.62 0.93 -22.34
C SER A 11 13.22 0.33 -22.46
N LEU A 12 12.96 -0.46 -23.49
CA LEU A 12 11.69 -1.16 -23.67
C LEU A 12 11.46 -2.21 -22.57
N LEU A 13 12.50 -2.95 -22.19
CA LEU A 13 12.42 -3.92 -21.09
C LEU A 13 12.19 -3.22 -19.75
N LEU A 14 12.87 -2.10 -19.48
CA LEU A 14 12.68 -1.34 -18.26
C LEU A 14 11.29 -0.70 -18.21
N GLY A 15 10.85 -0.04 -19.28
CA GLY A 15 9.52 0.56 -19.37
C GLY A 15 8.41 -0.48 -19.31
N GLY A 16 8.55 -1.58 -20.06
CA GLY A 16 7.61 -2.69 -20.05
C GLY A 16 7.57 -3.42 -18.71
N GLY A 17 8.72 -3.63 -18.06
CA GLY A 17 8.82 -4.22 -16.73
C GLY A 17 8.17 -3.35 -15.66
N ALA A 18 8.42 -2.04 -15.69
CA ALA A 18 7.77 -1.08 -14.80
C ALA A 18 6.25 -1.06 -15.00
N LEU A 19 5.79 -1.05 -16.25
CA LEU A 19 4.36 -1.09 -16.57
C LEU A 19 3.71 -2.41 -16.10
N ALA A 20 4.36 -3.55 -16.33
CA ALA A 20 3.87 -4.84 -15.88
C ALA A 20 3.77 -4.91 -14.35
N ALA A 21 4.80 -4.42 -13.64
CA ALA A 21 4.80 -4.34 -12.18
C ALA A 21 3.68 -3.42 -11.66
N PHE A 22 3.45 -2.28 -12.32
CA PHE A 22 2.37 -1.36 -11.99
C PHE A 22 0.99 -2.00 -12.17
N LEU A 23 0.75 -2.68 -13.30
CA LEU A 23 -0.51 -3.38 -13.55
C LEU A 23 -0.73 -4.55 -12.58
N TRP A 24 0.35 -5.26 -12.22
CA TRP A 24 0.29 -6.30 -11.19
C TRP A 24 -0.07 -5.71 -9.82
N SER A 25 0.51 -4.57 -9.44
CA SER A 25 0.18 -3.85 -8.22
C SER A 25 -1.30 -3.48 -8.15
N LEU A 26 -1.86 -2.91 -9.22
CA LEU A 26 -3.29 -2.58 -9.29
C LEU A 26 -4.19 -3.83 -9.15
N ARG A 27 -3.80 -4.96 -9.76
CA ARG A 27 -4.56 -6.21 -9.66
C ARG A 27 -4.43 -6.91 -8.30
N SER A 28 -3.40 -6.57 -7.52
CA SER A 28 -3.11 -7.23 -6.24
C SER A 28 -4.01 -6.79 -5.08
N GLY A 29 -4.95 -5.87 -5.30
CA GLY A 29 -5.90 -5.42 -4.26
C GLY A 29 -5.26 -4.58 -3.14
N GLN A 30 -3.96 -4.28 -3.22
CA GLN A 30 -3.25 -3.51 -2.17
C GLN A 30 -3.78 -2.09 -1.94
N TYR A 31 -4.52 -1.54 -2.90
CA TYR A 31 -5.15 -0.23 -2.78
C TYR A 31 -6.47 -0.26 -1.99
N GLU A 32 -7.09 -1.43 -1.82
CA GLU A 32 -8.37 -1.57 -1.10
C GLU A 32 -8.22 -1.32 0.40
N ASP A 33 -7.06 -1.69 0.98
CA ASP A 33 -6.74 -1.41 2.40
C ASP A 33 -6.34 0.06 2.63
N MET A 34 -5.83 0.75 1.60
CA MET A 34 -5.54 2.19 1.69
C MET A 34 -6.82 3.02 1.86
N ASP A 35 -7.90 2.66 1.18
CA ASP A 35 -9.22 3.30 1.35
C ASP A 35 -9.76 3.13 2.78
N GLY A 36 -9.58 1.93 3.37
CA GLY A 36 -9.95 1.67 4.76
C GLY A 36 -9.11 2.43 5.79
N ALA A 37 -7.81 2.60 5.54
CA ALA A 37 -6.93 3.43 6.38
C ALA A 37 -7.28 4.93 6.31
N ALA A 38 -7.61 5.44 5.12
CA ALA A 38 -8.06 6.82 4.93
C ALA A 38 -9.42 7.10 5.60
N ASN A 39 -10.33 6.12 5.61
CA ASN A 39 -11.59 6.23 6.33
C ASN A 39 -11.36 6.32 7.86
N ARG A 40 -10.40 5.57 8.40
CA ARG A 40 -10.04 5.69 9.82
C ARG A 40 -9.44 7.06 10.13
N ILE A 41 -8.41 7.53 9.43
CA ILE A 41 -7.77 8.81 9.77
C ILE A 41 -8.74 10.02 9.72
N LEU A 42 -9.79 9.98 8.88
CA LEU A 42 -10.75 11.08 8.75
C LEU A 42 -11.88 11.05 9.80
N PHE A 43 -12.27 9.86 10.28
CA PHE A 43 -13.40 9.68 11.19
C PHE A 43 -13.02 9.24 12.62
N ASP A 44 -11.76 8.86 12.85
CA ASP A 44 -11.28 8.34 14.14
C ASP A 44 -10.84 9.46 15.10
N ASP A 45 -10.73 10.72 14.64
CA ASP A 45 -10.51 11.89 15.51
C ASP A 45 -11.75 12.22 16.38
N ASP A 46 -12.95 11.76 15.99
CA ASP A 46 -14.21 11.95 16.74
C ASP A 46 -14.61 10.73 17.58
N SER A 47 -13.83 9.63 17.53
CA SER A 47 -14.12 8.41 18.27
C SER A 47 -13.48 8.46 19.66
N PRO A 48 -14.25 8.39 20.76
CA PRO A 48 -13.65 8.29 22.08
C PRO A 48 -12.85 6.99 22.17
N LEU A 49 -11.56 7.10 22.51
CA LEU A 49 -10.70 5.95 22.79
C LEU A 49 -11.49 4.97 23.68
N PRO A 50 -11.63 3.69 23.29
CA PRO A 50 -12.33 2.73 24.12
C PRO A 50 -11.66 2.72 25.48
N ASP A 51 -12.44 3.08 26.47
CA ASP A 51 -12.01 3.18 27.86
C ASP A 51 -11.31 1.87 28.20
N ARG A 52 -9.98 1.92 28.35
CA ARG A 52 -9.18 0.75 28.69
C ARG A 52 -9.62 0.36 30.09
N ALA A 53 -10.64 -0.49 30.17
CA ALA A 53 -11.14 -1.01 31.42
C ALA A 53 -9.92 -1.58 32.17
N PRO A 54 -9.60 -1.06 33.37
CA PRO A 54 -8.42 -1.49 34.08
C PRO A 54 -8.50 -3.00 34.27
N PRO A 55 -7.38 -3.73 34.14
CA PRO A 55 -7.39 -5.18 34.29
C PRO A 55 -8.00 -5.49 35.65
N LYS A 56 -9.10 -6.25 35.63
CA LYS A 56 -9.76 -6.73 36.82
C LYS A 56 -8.69 -7.48 37.61
N ARG A 57 -8.26 -6.88 38.72
CA ARG A 57 -7.37 -7.54 39.66
C ARG A 57 -8.22 -8.61 40.31
N ASP A 58 -8.09 -9.83 39.81
CA ASP A 58 -8.62 -11.01 40.45
C ASP A 58 -7.77 -11.20 41.72
N ASP A 59 -8.28 -10.68 42.82
CA ASP A 59 -7.77 -10.82 44.17
C ASP A 59 -8.10 -12.22 44.69
N THR A 60 -7.28 -13.18 44.28
CA THR A 60 -7.12 -14.48 44.94
C THR A 60 -6.24 -14.38 46.17
#